data_AF-A0A0F8ZT23-F1
#
_entry.id   AF-A0A0F8ZT23-F1
#
_cell.length_a   1.000
_cell.length_b   1.000
_cell.length_c   1.000
_cell.angle_alpha   90.00
_cell.angle_beta   90.00
_cell.angle_gamma   90.00
#
_symmetry.space_group_name_H-M   'P 1'
#
loop_
_entity.id
_entity.type
_entity.pdbx_description
1 polymer ?
#
loop_
_entity_poly.entity_id
_entity_poly.type
_entity_poly.pdbx_seq_one_letter_code
_entity_poly.pdbx_strand_id
1 'polypeptide(L)'
;MAKKKTTKKVTPKASKKKTSKKRMPRKDKDELTLQQTMFCQLFATHKEFFGNGVQSYIEAYNIPPSRYRSAKTLAGRLLTKVAILAYINEILVKTGFSDEFADKQLSMLMTQNADFKSKLGAIKEYNALKSRITKLIDHTTDGEKITPQVVMYGKPDDTKPPV
;
A
#
# COMPACT_ATOMS: atom_id res chain seq x y z
N MET A 1 17.57 -75.35 -8.37
CA MET A 1 17.26 -75.29 -6.92
C MET A 1 17.20 -73.83 -6.46
N ALA A 2 16.21 -73.53 -5.62
CA ALA A 2 16.05 -72.37 -4.71
C ALA A 2 16.07 -70.93 -5.27
N LYS A 3 14.85 -70.41 -5.58
CA LYS A 3 14.52 -68.98 -5.62
C LYS A 3 14.51 -68.43 -4.17
N LYS A 4 15.41 -67.51 -3.82
CA LYS A 4 15.35 -66.73 -2.57
C LYS A 4 14.20 -65.72 -2.65
N LYS A 5 13.05 -66.07 -2.07
CA LYS A 5 11.97 -65.13 -1.73
C LYS A 5 12.35 -64.38 -0.46
N THR A 6 12.63 -63.09 -0.56
CA THR A 6 12.76 -62.19 0.59
C THR A 6 11.38 -61.67 0.98
N THR A 7 10.91 -62.17 2.13
CA THR A 7 9.65 -61.81 2.79
C THR A 7 9.69 -60.37 3.34
N LYS A 8 8.76 -59.53 2.89
CA LYS A 8 8.45 -58.23 3.49
C LYS A 8 7.94 -58.43 4.92
N LYS A 9 8.73 -57.99 5.91
CA LYS A 9 8.34 -57.98 7.32
C LYS A 9 7.55 -56.70 7.61
N VAL A 10 6.23 -56.82 7.59
CA VAL A 10 5.28 -55.79 8.03
C VAL A 10 5.28 -55.77 9.55
N THR A 11 5.68 -54.65 10.15
CA THR A 11 5.55 -54.41 11.59
C THR A 11 4.30 -53.58 11.90
N PRO A 12 3.63 -53.84 13.03
CA PRO A 12 2.26 -53.39 13.27
C PRO A 12 2.17 -51.92 13.72
N LYS A 13 1.11 -51.26 13.24
CA LYS A 13 0.68 -49.92 13.65
C LYS A 13 0.35 -49.89 15.14
N ALA A 14 1.17 -49.19 15.93
CA ALA A 14 0.83 -48.84 17.31
C ALA A 14 0.11 -47.48 17.34
N SER A 15 -1.21 -47.54 17.44
CA SER A 15 -2.10 -46.43 17.77
C SER A 15 -1.78 -45.89 19.18
N LYS A 16 -1.21 -44.69 19.27
CA LYS A 16 -1.12 -43.95 20.55
C LYS A 16 -2.08 -42.76 20.55
N LYS A 17 -3.18 -42.97 21.29
CA LYS A 17 -4.05 -42.04 22.01
C LYS A 17 -4.04 -40.57 21.56
N LYS A 18 -5.15 -40.16 20.93
CA LYS A 18 -5.61 -38.77 20.83
C LYS A 18 -5.91 -38.25 22.25
N THR A 19 -4.98 -37.54 22.86
CA THR A 19 -5.29 -36.68 24.00
C THR A 19 -5.90 -35.39 23.44
N SER A 20 -7.19 -35.23 23.68
CA SER A 20 -7.97 -34.03 23.40
C SER A 20 -7.42 -32.85 24.20
N LYS A 21 -6.48 -32.09 23.61
CA LYS A 21 -6.13 -30.77 24.14
C LYS A 21 -7.34 -29.85 23.97
N LYS A 22 -8.01 -29.62 25.10
CA LYS A 22 -9.04 -28.61 25.37
C LYS A 22 -8.70 -27.33 24.59
N ARG A 23 -9.51 -27.00 23.57
CA ARG A 23 -9.35 -25.76 22.81
C ARG A 23 -9.56 -24.61 23.78
N MET A 24 -8.51 -23.85 24.05
CA MET A 24 -8.60 -22.60 24.79
C MET A 24 -9.56 -21.66 24.05
N PRO A 25 -10.33 -20.83 24.78
CA PRO A 25 -11.24 -19.87 24.16
C PRO A 25 -10.45 -18.95 23.22
N ARG A 26 -11.04 -18.67 22.04
CA ARG A 26 -10.46 -17.77 21.05
C ARG A 26 -10.54 -16.36 21.61
N LYS A 27 -9.45 -15.93 22.25
CA LYS A 27 -9.29 -14.55 22.72
C LYS A 27 -9.32 -13.62 21.52
N ASP A 28 -9.93 -12.48 21.74
CA ASP A 28 -10.55 -11.61 20.77
C ASP A 28 -9.63 -11.15 19.64
N LYS A 29 -10.28 -10.77 18.54
CA LYS A 29 -9.66 -10.14 17.37
C LYS A 29 -8.80 -8.95 17.83
N ASP A 30 -7.62 -8.82 17.25
CA ASP A 30 -6.82 -7.58 17.17
C ASP A 30 -5.68 -7.32 18.18
N GLU A 31 -5.28 -8.29 19.02
CA GLU A 31 -4.01 -8.15 19.76
C GLU A 31 -2.83 -8.75 18.97
N LEU A 32 -1.93 -7.89 18.45
CA LEU A 32 -0.67 -8.32 17.87
C LEU A 32 0.18 -9.04 18.93
N THR A 33 0.81 -10.16 18.54
CA THR A 33 1.79 -10.82 19.41
C THR A 33 3.03 -9.93 19.57
N LEU A 34 3.71 -10.00 20.72
CA LEU A 34 4.95 -9.23 20.97
C LEU A 34 5.98 -9.33 19.82
N GLN A 35 6.15 -10.52 19.23
CA GLN A 35 7.04 -10.74 18.08
C GLN A 35 6.55 -10.01 16.81
N GLN A 36 5.23 -9.94 16.60
CA GLN A 36 4.66 -9.20 15.47
C GLN A 36 4.81 -7.70 15.67
N THR A 37 4.61 -7.22 16.91
CA THR A 37 4.84 -5.82 17.27
C THR A 37 6.30 -5.43 17.04
N MET A 38 7.25 -6.26 17.49
CA MET A 38 8.69 -6.06 17.27
C MET A 38 9.03 -6.06 15.78
N PHE A 39 8.46 -6.99 15.00
CA PHE A 39 8.60 -6.99 13.54
C PHE A 39 8.14 -5.67 12.91
N CYS A 40 6.98 -5.15 13.32
CA CYS A 40 6.45 -3.90 12.78
C CYS A 40 7.33 -2.69 13.14
N GLN A 41 7.83 -2.65 14.38
CA GLN A 41 8.74 -1.60 14.84
C GLN A 41 10.06 -1.60 14.05
N LEU A 42 10.65 -2.79 13.84
CA LEU A 42 11.87 -2.93 13.06
C LEU A 42 11.65 -2.54 11.59
N PHE A 43 10.50 -2.90 11.02
CA PHE A 43 10.15 -2.58 9.64
C PHE A 43 9.93 -1.09 9.38
N ALA A 44 9.35 -0.36 10.34
CA ALA A 44 8.93 1.03 10.17
C ALA A 44 9.90 2.07 10.78
N THR A 45 10.74 1.70 11.75
CA THR A 45 11.59 2.66 12.47
C THR A 45 13.09 2.46 12.20
N HIS A 46 13.55 1.23 12.02
CA HIS A 46 14.99 0.94 11.98
C HIS A 46 15.59 1.31 10.63
N LYS A 47 16.60 2.20 10.60
CA LYS A 47 17.20 2.72 9.35
C LYS A 47 17.72 1.63 8.41
N GLU A 48 18.30 0.57 8.96
CA GLU A 48 18.89 -0.52 8.16
C GLU A 48 17.85 -1.52 7.64
N PHE A 49 16.70 -1.62 8.32
CA PHE A 49 15.65 -2.59 8.00
C PHE A 49 14.38 -1.94 7.45
N PHE A 50 14.40 -0.62 7.26
CA PHE A 50 13.26 0.15 6.80
C PHE A 50 12.80 -0.36 5.44
N GLY A 51 11.56 -0.84 5.37
CA GLY A 51 10.99 -1.43 4.15
C GLY A 51 11.49 -2.84 3.81
N ASN A 52 12.41 -3.44 4.57
CA ASN A 52 12.91 -4.79 4.31
C ASN A 52 12.22 -5.84 5.20
N GLY A 53 11.12 -6.39 4.70
CA GLY A 53 10.34 -7.39 5.45
C GLY A 53 11.11 -8.67 5.81
N VAL A 54 12.12 -9.09 5.04
CA VAL A 54 12.84 -10.35 5.33
C VAL A 54 13.82 -10.16 6.48
N GLN A 55 14.59 -9.08 6.47
CA GLN A 55 15.54 -8.77 7.54
C GLN A 55 14.82 -8.46 8.85
N SER A 56 13.76 -7.64 8.83
CA SER A 56 12.95 -7.37 10.03
C SER A 56 12.36 -8.65 10.62
N TYR A 57 11.96 -9.62 9.79
CA TYR A 57 11.41 -10.90 10.25
C TYR A 57 12.47 -11.81 10.84
N ILE A 58 13.67 -11.85 10.24
CA ILE A 58 14.81 -12.62 10.76
C ILE A 58 15.19 -12.12 12.16
N GLU A 59 15.27 -10.80 12.33
CA GLU A 59 15.63 -10.17 13.59
C GLU A 59 14.53 -10.35 14.66
N ALA A 60 13.26 -10.07 14.32
CA ALA A 60 12.16 -10.19 15.27
C ALA A 60 11.90 -11.63 15.77
N TYR A 61 12.17 -12.63 14.93
CA TYR A 61 11.94 -14.04 15.25
C TYR A 61 13.23 -14.83 15.54
N ASN A 62 14.39 -14.16 15.56
CA ASN A 62 15.71 -14.76 15.78
C ASN A 62 15.95 -15.99 14.90
N ILE A 63 15.67 -15.88 13.60
CA ILE A 63 15.77 -16.99 12.65
C ILE A 63 17.19 -17.06 12.07
N PRO A 64 17.83 -18.25 12.03
CA PRO A 64 19.16 -18.34 11.44
C PRO A 64 19.13 -18.02 9.92
N PRO A 65 20.20 -17.42 9.37
CA PRO A 65 20.25 -17.00 7.96
C PRO A 65 20.09 -18.18 6.98
N SER A 66 20.41 -19.40 7.41
CA SER A 66 20.17 -20.64 6.65
C SER A 66 18.69 -20.81 6.23
N ARG A 67 17.74 -20.28 7.01
CA ARG A 67 16.29 -20.37 6.73
C ARG A 67 15.71 -19.15 6.00
N TYR A 68 16.56 -18.41 5.27
CA TYR A 68 16.16 -17.21 4.53
C TYR A 68 14.93 -17.40 3.62
N ARG A 69 14.86 -18.52 2.87
CA ARG A 69 13.73 -18.79 1.96
C ARG A 69 12.39 -18.89 2.69
N SER A 70 12.40 -19.55 3.86
CA SER A 70 11.22 -19.66 4.70
C SER A 70 10.86 -18.30 5.32
N ALA A 71 11.85 -17.56 5.82
CA ALA A 71 11.66 -16.22 6.36
C ALA A 71 11.03 -15.26 5.32
N LYS A 72 11.49 -15.30 4.07
CA LYS A 72 10.93 -14.48 2.97
C LYS A 72 9.43 -14.75 2.75
N THR A 73 9.06 -16.02 2.70
CA THR A 73 7.66 -16.42 2.48
C THR A 73 6.77 -16.04 3.67
N LEU A 74 7.27 -16.24 4.89
CA LEU A 74 6.55 -15.91 6.11
C LEU A 74 6.41 -14.40 6.32
N ALA A 75 7.44 -13.62 6.02
CA ALA A 75 7.40 -12.16 6.06
C ALA A 75 6.37 -11.61 5.07
N GLY A 76 6.34 -12.08 3.82
CA GLY A 76 5.32 -11.68 2.85
C GLY A 76 3.90 -12.04 3.31
N ARG A 77 3.74 -13.22 3.93
CA ARG A 77 2.46 -13.61 4.54
C ARG A 77 2.09 -12.76 5.76
N LEU A 78 3.07 -12.21 6.47
CA LEU A 78 2.85 -11.36 7.63
C LEU A 78 2.40 -9.96 7.19
N LEU A 79 3.06 -9.39 6.19
CA LEU A 79 2.75 -8.08 5.61
C LEU A 79 1.42 -8.04 4.85
N THR A 80 0.81 -9.18 4.55
CA THR A 80 -0.53 -9.23 3.92
C THR A 80 -1.67 -9.21 4.95
N LYS A 81 -1.37 -9.33 6.26
CA LYS A 81 -2.41 -9.30 7.30
C LYS A 81 -2.85 -7.87 7.58
N VAL A 82 -4.17 -7.64 7.57
CA VAL A 82 -4.79 -6.31 7.78
C VAL A 82 -4.36 -5.69 9.12
N ALA A 83 -4.38 -6.43 10.22
CA ALA A 83 -3.98 -5.93 11.54
C ALA A 83 -2.52 -5.45 11.57
N ILE A 84 -1.64 -6.11 10.81
CA ILE A 84 -0.21 -5.78 10.75
C ILE A 84 0.01 -4.54 9.90
N LEU A 85 -0.69 -4.44 8.77
CA LEU A 85 -0.67 -3.25 7.92
C LEU A 85 -1.20 -2.01 8.66
N ALA A 86 -2.29 -2.15 9.40
CA ALA A 86 -2.84 -1.07 10.22
C ALA A 86 -1.82 -0.57 11.25
N TYR A 87 -1.18 -1.49 11.97
CA TYR A 87 -0.17 -1.14 12.97
C TYR A 87 1.10 -0.52 12.36
N ILE A 88 1.55 -1.01 11.21
CA ILE A 88 2.67 -0.40 10.46
C ILE A 88 2.31 1.02 10.04
N ASN A 89 1.11 1.24 9.50
CA ASN A 89 0.65 2.58 9.12
C ASN A 89 0.61 3.53 10.32
N GLU A 90 0.13 3.08 11.49
CA GLU A 90 0.16 3.91 12.70
C GLU A 90 1.58 4.31 13.09
N ILE A 91 2.55 3.39 12.99
CA ILE A 91 3.95 3.72 13.27
C ILE A 91 4.48 4.71 12.23
N LEU A 92 4.21 4.50 10.95
CA LEU A 92 4.66 5.38 9.87
C LEU A 92 4.10 6.79 10.02
N VAL A 93 2.80 6.93 10.34
CA VAL A 93 2.18 8.23 10.63
C VAL A 93 2.87 8.92 11.81
N LYS A 94 3.17 8.18 12.88
CA LYS A 94 3.91 8.71 14.05
C LYS A 94 5.34 9.11 13.73
N THR A 95 6.03 8.41 12.82
CA THR A 95 7.40 8.75 12.41
C THR A 95 7.47 9.90 11.42
N GLY A 96 6.33 10.40 10.93
CA GLY A 96 6.26 11.57 10.05
C GLY A 96 5.81 11.27 8.62
N PHE A 97 5.40 10.04 8.30
CA PHE A 97 4.72 9.76 7.03
C PHE A 97 3.23 10.08 7.15
N SER A 98 2.92 11.38 7.29
CA SER A 98 1.57 11.93 7.38
C SER A 98 1.43 13.13 6.45
N ASP A 99 0.23 13.36 5.93
CA ASP A 99 -0.09 14.52 5.10
C ASP A 99 0.25 15.83 5.82
N GLU A 100 -0.01 15.89 7.13
CA GLU A 100 0.35 17.05 7.96
C GLU A 100 1.87 17.31 8.00
N PHE A 101 2.67 16.25 7.96
CA PHE A 101 4.13 16.39 7.92
C PHE A 101 4.57 16.84 6.53
N ALA A 102 3.99 16.29 5.47
CA ALA A 102 4.25 16.73 4.10
C ALA A 102 3.94 18.22 3.93
N ASP A 103 2.81 18.70 4.46
CA ASP A 103 2.43 20.11 4.45
C ASP A 103 3.40 20.99 5.25
N LYS A 104 3.89 20.51 6.40
CA LYS A 104 4.92 21.22 7.19
C LYS A 104 6.24 21.35 6.41
N GLN A 105 6.67 20.27 5.75
CA GLN A 105 7.86 20.30 4.90
C GLN A 105 7.67 21.22 3.69
N LEU A 106 6.49 21.20 3.07
CA LEU A 106 6.14 22.12 1.98
C LEU A 106 6.17 23.57 2.45
N SER A 107 5.59 23.86 3.61
CA SER A 107 5.63 25.19 4.24
C SER A 107 7.08 25.63 4.51
N MET A 108 7.93 24.73 5.00
CA MET A 108 9.36 25.02 5.21
C MET A 108 10.08 25.33 3.89
N LEU A 109 9.79 24.59 2.81
CA LEU A 109 10.35 24.85 1.48
C LEU A 109 9.89 26.19 0.90
N MET A 110 8.68 26.64 1.21
CA MET A 110 8.16 27.95 0.78
C MET A 110 8.80 29.11 1.56
N THR A 111 9.07 28.94 2.85
CA THR A 111 9.61 30.01 3.70
C THR A 111 11.12 30.16 3.60
N GLN A 112 11.87 29.06 3.41
CA GLN A 112 13.31 29.12 3.25
C GLN A 112 13.73 30.05 2.09
N ASN A 113 14.89 30.68 2.21
CA ASN A 113 15.51 31.51 1.18
C ASN A 113 16.84 30.92 0.67
N ALA A 114 17.02 29.61 0.78
CA ALA A 114 18.25 28.91 0.39
C ALA A 114 18.31 28.63 -1.12
N ASP A 115 17.22 28.12 -1.70
CA ASP A 115 17.11 27.86 -3.14
C ASP A 115 15.78 28.37 -3.68
N PHE A 116 15.84 29.38 -4.55
CA PHE A 116 14.66 29.98 -5.17
C PHE A 116 13.99 29.04 -6.17
N LYS A 117 14.71 28.09 -6.77
CA LYS A 117 14.13 27.13 -7.71
C LYS A 117 13.20 26.15 -6.99
N SER A 118 13.68 25.56 -5.89
CA SER A 118 12.87 24.69 -5.04
C SER A 118 11.70 25.45 -4.40
N LYS A 119 11.92 26.70 -3.98
CA LYS A 119 10.87 27.58 -3.46
C LYS A 119 9.77 27.86 -4.50
N LEU A 120 10.15 28.16 -5.74
CA LEU A 120 9.19 28.36 -6.84
C LEU A 120 8.37 27.09 -7.11
N GLY A 121 9.02 25.92 -7.08
CA GLY A 121 8.34 24.62 -7.18
C GLY A 121 7.30 24.44 -6.08
N ALA A 122 7.68 24.66 -4.82
CA ALA A 122 6.78 24.56 -3.67
C ALA A 122 5.57 25.51 -3.78
N ILE A 123 5.78 26.76 -4.19
CA ILE A 123 4.70 27.75 -4.40
C ILE A 123 3.74 27.29 -5.52
N LYS A 124 4.27 26.71 -6.61
CA LYS A 124 3.44 26.18 -7.71
C LYS A 124 2.55 25.05 -7.23
N GLU A 125 3.10 24.07 -6.52
CA GLU A 125 2.34 22.95 -5.97
C GLU A 125 1.28 23.42 -4.96
N TYR A 126 1.64 24.35 -4.07
CA TYR A 126 0.69 24.95 -3.13
C TYR A 126 -0.49 25.64 -3.84
N ASN A 127 -0.23 26.40 -4.89
CA ASN A 127 -1.28 27.06 -5.67
C ASN A 127 -2.14 26.07 -6.48
N ALA A 128 -1.55 24.95 -6.93
CA ALA A 128 -2.27 23.86 -7.57
C ALA A 128 -3.23 23.18 -6.58
N LEU A 129 -2.78 22.88 -5.35
CA LEU A 129 -3.63 22.34 -4.27
C LEU A 129 -4.78 23.28 -3.90
N LYS A 130 -4.56 24.60 -3.94
CA LYS A 130 -5.60 25.63 -3.74
C LYS A 130 -6.45 25.90 -4.98
N SER A 131 -6.26 25.16 -6.07
CA SER A 131 -6.97 25.32 -7.35
C SER A 131 -6.91 26.73 -7.93
N ARG A 132 -5.84 27.49 -7.63
CA ARG A 132 -5.64 28.84 -8.18
C ARG A 132 -5.16 28.83 -9.63
N ILE A 133 -4.61 27.71 -10.06
CA ILE A 133 -4.10 27.50 -11.42
C ILE A 133 -4.92 26.38 -12.04
N THR A 134 -5.69 26.69 -13.07
CA THR A 134 -6.44 25.70 -13.86
C THR A 134 -5.65 25.33 -15.11
N LYS A 135 -5.31 24.05 -15.27
CA LYS A 135 -4.77 23.52 -16.52
C LYS A 135 -5.94 23.05 -17.37
N LEU A 136 -6.35 23.87 -18.33
CA LEU A 136 -7.32 23.47 -19.34
C LEU A 136 -6.59 22.56 -20.33
N ILE A 137 -7.00 21.30 -20.40
CA ILE A 137 -6.51 20.34 -21.39
C ILE A 137 -7.59 20.27 -22.47
N ASP A 138 -7.21 20.61 -23.70
CA ASP A 138 -8.08 20.46 -24.86
C ASP A 138 -8.11 18.98 -25.27
N HIS A 139 -9.31 18.41 -25.35
CA HIS A 139 -9.54 17.02 -25.77
C HIS A 139 -10.28 16.94 -27.12
N THR A 140 -10.65 18.06 -27.72
CA THR A 140 -11.64 18.07 -28.81
C THR A 140 -11.25 18.94 -29.98
N THR A 141 -10.45 19.98 -29.80
CA THR A 141 -10.25 20.98 -30.86
C THR A 141 -8.88 20.99 -31.52
N ASP A 142 -7.88 20.20 -31.09
CA ASP A 142 -6.51 20.24 -31.65
C ASP A 142 -6.00 21.69 -31.87
N GLY A 143 -6.46 22.66 -31.06
CA GLY A 143 -6.13 24.07 -31.17
C GLY A 143 -7.02 24.95 -32.08
N GLU A 144 -8.04 24.40 -32.74
CA GLU A 144 -8.99 25.21 -33.53
C GLU A 144 -9.97 25.99 -32.65
N LYS A 145 -10.21 27.26 -32.98
CA LYS A 145 -11.14 28.10 -32.23
C LYS A 145 -12.57 27.68 -32.53
N ILE A 146 -13.30 27.23 -31.51
CA ILE A 146 -14.75 27.01 -31.60
C ILE A 146 -15.42 28.37 -31.88
N THR A 147 -15.90 28.57 -33.10
CA THR A 147 -16.74 29.73 -33.41
C THR A 147 -18.19 29.37 -33.05
N PRO A 148 -18.86 30.13 -32.16
CA PRO A 148 -20.26 29.89 -31.88
C PRO A 148 -21.06 30.20 -33.15
N GLN A 149 -21.68 29.18 -33.75
CA GLN A 149 -22.64 29.41 -34.83
C GLN A 149 -23.86 30.12 -34.25
N VAL A 150 -23.96 31.43 -34.52
CA VAL A 150 -25.16 32.21 -34.21
C VAL A 150 -26.25 31.75 -35.17
N VAL A 151 -27.09 30.82 -34.73
CA VAL A 151 -28.30 30.42 -35.45
C VAL A 151 -29.29 31.59 -35.34
N MET A 152 -29.32 32.45 -36.36
CA MET A 152 -30.35 33.47 -36.51
C MET A 152 -31.64 32.77 -36.97
N TYR A 153 -32.61 32.61 -36.08
CA TYR A 153 -33.95 32.18 -36.48
C TYR A 153 -34.63 33.32 -37.26
N GLY A 154 -34.68 33.19 -38.59
CA GLY A 154 -35.45 34.07 -39.46
C GLY A 154 -36.95 33.95 -39.14
N LYS A 155 -37.63 35.09 -38.95
CA LYS A 155 -39.09 35.14 -38.83
C LYS A 155 -39.71 34.61 -40.14
N PRO A 156 -40.74 33.75 -40.08
CA PRO A 156 -41.45 33.32 -41.29
C PRO A 156 -42.24 34.49 -41.91
N ASP A 157 -42.10 34.68 -43.22
CA ASP A 157 -42.81 35.69 -44.01
C ASP A 157 -44.28 35.28 -44.25
N ASP A 158 -45.24 36.07 -43.74
CA ASP A 158 -46.69 35.85 -43.83
C ASP A 158 -47.31 36.26 -45.19
N THR A 159 -46.67 35.97 -46.33
CA THR A 159 -47.18 36.45 -47.64
C THR A 159 -47.32 35.37 -48.73
N LYS A 160 -48.03 34.28 -48.44
CA LYS A 160 -48.58 33.44 -49.53
C LYS A 160 -50.03 33.03 -49.27
N PRO A 161 -51.00 33.47 -50.10
CA PRO A 161 -52.38 33.02 -49.97
C PRO A 161 -52.52 31.56 -50.46
N PRO A 162 -53.45 30.79 -49.89
CA PRO A 162 -53.65 29.39 -50.24
C PRO A 162 -54.26 29.26 -51.65
N VAL A 163 -53.81 28.22 -52.38
CA VAL A 163 -54.41 27.74 -53.64
C VAL A 163 -55.39 26.62 -53.30
#